data_AF-A0A412Q1F8-F1
#
_entry.id   AF-A0A412Q1F8-F1
#
_cell.length_a   1.000
_cell.length_b   1.000
_cell.length_c   1.000
_cell.angle_alpha   90.00
_cell.angle_beta   90.00
_cell.angle_gamma   90.00
#
_symmetry.space_group_name_H-M   'P 1'
#
loop_
_entity.id
_entity.type
_entity.pdbx_description
1 polymer ?
#
loop_
_entity_poly.entity_id
_entity_poly.type
_entity_poly.pdbx_seq_one_letter_code
_entity_poly.pdbx_strand_id
1 'polypeptide(L)'
;MEYFIYMTNDCNLKCEYCSVLLDCKENNLPIKPTYSNDVLIAFIKQTQMLTGDGEISIYFFGGEPSLEYEDIEKLIDIAKEELSNFSLKFVLHTNG
;
A
#
# COMPACT_ATOMS: atom_id res chain seq x y z
N MET A 1 -1.08 -5.11 13.27
CA MET A 1 -2.09 -5.26 12.20
C MET A 1 -1.42 -5.17 10.84
N GLU A 2 -1.96 -5.88 9.86
CA GLU A 2 -1.43 -5.91 8.48
C GLU A 2 -2.29 -5.03 7.57
N TYR A 3 -1.64 -4.14 6.83
CA TYR A 3 -2.27 -3.22 5.88
C TYR A 3 -1.74 -3.48 4.49
N PHE A 4 -2.62 -3.93 3.59
CA PHE A 4 -2.30 -4.14 2.18
C PHE A 4 -2.65 -2.89 1.39
N ILE A 5 -1.61 -2.19 0.93
CA ILE A 5 -1.73 -0.93 0.18
C ILE A 5 -1.52 -1.25 -1.29
N TYR A 6 -2.58 -1.13 -2.07
CA TYR A 6 -2.53 -1.25 -3.53
C TYR A 6 -1.86 0.00 -4.10
N MET A 7 -0.61 -0.08 -4.53
CA MET A 7 0.12 1.08 -5.09
C MET A 7 -0.34 1.43 -6.50
N THR A 8 -0.56 0.39 -7.32
CA THR A 8 -1.02 0.52 -8.70
C THR A 8 -1.68 -0.77 -9.18
N ASN A 9 -2.60 -0.67 -10.13
CA ASN A 9 -3.10 -1.79 -10.91
C ASN A 9 -2.28 -2.01 -12.20
N ASP A 10 -1.29 -1.16 -12.50
CA ASP A 10 -0.40 -1.40 -13.63
C ASP A 10 0.67 -2.45 -13.28
N CYS A 11 1.04 -3.27 -14.26
CA CYS A 11 2.11 -4.25 -14.15
C CYS A 11 2.87 -4.35 -15.48
N ASN A 12 4.19 -4.51 -15.40
CA ASN A 12 5.07 -4.72 -16.55
C ASN A 12 5.06 -6.17 -17.07
N LEU A 13 4.41 -7.10 -16.34
CA LEU A 13 4.19 -8.49 -16.76
C LEU A 13 2.70 -8.77 -16.99
N LYS A 14 2.42 -9.86 -17.72
CA LYS A 14 1.06 -10.35 -18.01
C LYS A 14 0.96 -11.84 -17.68
N CYS A 15 1.14 -12.17 -16.41
CA CYS A 15 1.08 -13.57 -15.96
C CYS A 15 -0.30 -14.16 -16.24
N GLU A 16 -0.37 -15.30 -16.93
CA GLU A 16 -1.64 -15.94 -17.31
C GLU A 16 -2.52 -16.30 -16.11
N TYR A 17 -1.89 -16.51 -14.95
CA TYR A 17 -2.54 -16.83 -13.68
C TYR A 17 -2.79 -15.60 -12.78
N CYS A 18 -2.59 -14.38 -13.28
CA CYS A 18 -2.72 -13.18 -12.46
C CYS A 18 -4.18 -12.91 -12.09
N SER A 19 -4.51 -13.02 -10.80
CA SER A 19 -5.81 -12.68 -10.23
C SER A 19 -5.87 -11.26 -9.65
N VAL A 20 -4.76 -10.52 -9.72
CA VAL A 20 -4.61 -9.20 -9.07
C VAL A 20 -4.94 -8.06 -10.02
N LEU A 21 -4.60 -8.21 -11.30
CA LEU A 21 -4.90 -7.21 -12.32
C LEU A 21 -6.41 -7.17 -12.56
N LEU A 22 -7.03 -6.08 -12.14
CA LEU A 22 -8.41 -5.76 -12.46
C LEU A 22 -8.45 -5.11 -13.85
N ASP A 23 -9.49 -5.38 -14.64
CA ASP A 23 -9.73 -4.60 -15.85
C ASP A 23 -10.26 -3.21 -15.47
N CYS A 24 -9.34 -2.32 -15.11
CA CYS A 24 -9.66 -0.97 -14.68
C CYS A 24 -10.38 -0.16 -15.75
N LYS A 25 -10.12 -0.43 -17.04
CA LYS A 25 -10.74 0.29 -18.15
C LYS A 25 -12.18 -0.12 -18.36
N GLU A 26 -12.47 -1.42 -18.38
CA GLU A 26 -13.85 -1.90 -18.53
C GLU A 26 -14.71 -1.59 -17.30
N ASN A 27 -14.12 -1.60 -16.10
CA ASN A 27 -14.84 -1.39 -14.85
C ASN A 27 -14.79 0.06 -14.34
N ASN A 28 -14.18 0.98 -15.09
CA ASN A 28 -13.98 2.38 -14.71
C ASN A 28 -13.38 2.55 -13.29
N LEU A 29 -12.41 1.69 -12.96
CA LEU A 29 -11.73 1.68 -11.67
C LEU A 29 -10.44 2.52 -11.75
N PRO A 30 -10.07 3.22 -10.67
CA PRO A 30 -8.81 3.95 -10.65
C PRO A 30 -7.61 2.98 -10.67
N ILE A 31 -6.57 3.35 -11.42
CA ILE A 31 -5.33 2.57 -11.50
C ILE A 31 -4.54 2.67 -10.19
N LYS A 32 -4.51 3.85 -9.58
CA LYS A 32 -3.82 4.14 -8.30
C LYS A 32 -4.81 4.50 -7.20
N PRO A 33 -4.42 4.45 -5.92
CA PRO A 33 -5.19 5.03 -4.84
C PRO A 33 -5.59 6.48 -5.09
N THR A 34 -6.82 6.83 -4.74
CA THR A 34 -7.35 8.20 -4.85
C THR A 34 -7.34 8.95 -3.51
N TYR A 35 -7.05 8.25 -2.40
CA TYR A 35 -6.85 8.87 -1.09
C TYR A 35 -5.46 9.48 -0.98
N SER A 36 -5.31 10.51 -0.13
CA SER A 36 -4.00 11.07 0.20
C SER A 36 -3.29 10.24 1.28
N ASN A 37 -1.96 10.40 1.36
CA ASN A 37 -1.15 9.77 2.42
C ASN A 37 -1.63 10.19 3.82
N ASP A 38 -2.02 11.45 4.02
CA ASP A 38 -2.50 11.94 5.32
C ASP A 38 -3.76 11.18 5.78
N VAL A 39 -4.70 10.94 4.85
CA VAL A 39 -5.93 10.19 5.15
C VAL A 39 -5.61 8.74 5.49
N LEU A 40 -4.71 8.12 4.72
CA LEU A 40 -4.26 6.75 4.97
C LEU A 40 -3.57 6.60 6.34
N ILE A 41 -2.65 7.50 6.66
CA ILE A 41 -1.89 7.47 7.92
C ILE A 41 -2.82 7.73 9.13
N ALA A 42 -3.76 8.67 9.00
CA ALA A 42 -4.76 8.91 10.03
C ALA A 42 -5.63 7.66 10.28
N PHE A 43 -6.03 6.97 9.22
CA PHE A 43 -6.76 5.71 9.32
C PHE A 43 -5.95 4.64 10.06
N ILE A 44 -4.71 4.38 9.64
CA ILE A 44 -3.82 3.39 10.27
C ILE A 44 -3.65 3.70 11.77
N LYS A 45 -3.33 4.96 12.10
CA LYS A 45 -3.15 5.42 13.48
C LYS A 45 -4.38 5.18 14.34
N GLN A 46 -5.56 5.56 13.83
CA GLN A 46 -6.82 5.39 14.54
C GLN A 46 -7.12 3.90 14.78
N THR A 47 -6.93 3.06 13.77
CA THR A 47 -7.16 1.61 13.89
C THR A 47 -6.23 0.97 14.92
N GLN A 48 -4.95 1.36 14.94
CA GLN A 48 -4.01 0.83 15.93
C GLN A 48 -4.34 1.26 17.35
N MET A 49 -4.75 2.52 17.54
CA MET A 49 -5.22 2.99 18.86
C MET A 49 -6.47 2.24 19.33
N LEU A 50 -7.40 1.91 18.43
CA LEU A 50 -8.61 1.17 18.76
C LEU A 50 -8.36 -0.30 19.10
N THR A 51 -7.40 -0.92 18.42
CA THR A 51 -7.05 -2.33 18.62
C THR A 51 -6.06 -2.55 19.76
N GLY A 52 -5.32 -1.51 20.14
CA GLY A 52 -4.24 -1.59 21.13
C GLY A 52 -3.00 -2.33 20.60
N ASP A 53 -2.90 -2.52 19.28
CA ASP A 53 -1.77 -3.20 18.64
C ASP A 53 -0.59 -2.25 18.45
N GLY A 54 0.57 -2.64 18.97
CA GLY A 54 1.82 -1.88 18.89
C GLY A 54 2.59 -2.08 17.58
N GLU A 55 2.22 -3.07 16.76
CA GLU A 55 2.93 -3.42 15.53
C GLU A 55 2.10 -3.11 14.29
N ILE A 56 2.69 -2.40 13.34
CA ILE A 56 2.11 -2.07 12.04
C ILE A 56 2.96 -2.75 10.97
N SER A 57 2.35 -3.64 10.20
CA SER A 57 2.95 -4.22 9.00
C SER A 57 2.28 -3.64 7.75
N ILE A 58 3.04 -2.88 6.97
CA ILE A 58 2.60 -2.31 5.70
C ILE A 58 3.11 -3.16 4.55
N TYR A 59 2.18 -3.72 3.78
CA TYR A 59 2.44 -4.51 2.58
C TYR A 59 2.13 -3.66 1.34
N PHE A 60 3.16 -3.32 0.58
CA PHE A 60 3.00 -2.72 -0.74
C PHE A 60 2.62 -3.79 -1.75
N PHE A 61 1.42 -3.66 -2.31
CA PHE A 61 0.77 -4.65 -3.16
C PHE A 61 0.13 -3.99 -4.39
N GLY A 62 -0.43 -4.79 -5.30
CA GLY A 62 -1.04 -4.33 -6.55
C GLY A 62 -0.55 -5.12 -7.76
N GLY A 63 -0.55 -4.51 -8.93
CA GLY A 63 0.05 -5.06 -10.15
C GLY A 63 1.55 -5.27 -9.97
N GLU A 64 2.37 -4.27 -10.30
CA GLU A 64 3.78 -4.24 -9.90
C GLU A 64 4.07 -2.96 -9.10
N PRO A 65 4.13 -3.04 -7.76
CA PRO A 65 4.32 -1.88 -6.89
C PRO A 65 5.63 -1.12 -7.11
N SER A 66 6.70 -1.80 -7.55
CA SER A 66 7.99 -1.14 -7.79
C SER A 66 7.95 -0.12 -8.95
N LEU A 67 6.91 -0.14 -9.79
CA LEU A 67 6.66 0.92 -10.77
C LEU A 67 6.37 2.28 -10.10
N GLU A 68 5.95 2.28 -8.84
CA GLU A 68 5.60 3.45 -8.03
C GLU A 68 6.59 3.66 -6.87
N TYR A 69 7.88 3.39 -7.12
CA TYR A 69 8.92 3.39 -6.09
C TYR A 69 9.02 4.73 -5.31
N GLU A 70 8.92 5.87 -5.99
CA GLU A 70 8.97 7.19 -5.35
C GLU A 70 7.80 7.41 -4.36
N ASP A 71 6.61 6.93 -4.72
CA ASP A 71 5.43 7.01 -3.86
C ASP A 71 5.56 6.08 -2.65
N ILE A 72 6.19 4.90 -2.82
CA ILE A 72 6.53 3.98 -1.72
C ILE A 72 7.49 4.66 -0.74
N GLU A 73 8.60 5.23 -1.21
CA GLU A 73 9.57 5.91 -0.36
C GLU A 73 8.92 7.06 0.41
N LYS A 74 8.16 7.90 -0.28
CA LYS A 74 7.42 9.01 0.34
C LYS A 74 6.47 8.53 1.43
N LEU A 75 5.74 7.43 1.20
CA LEU A 75 4.83 6.87 2.20
C LEU A 75 5.59 6.27 3.39
N ILE A 76 6.73 5.62 3.16
CA ILE A 76 7.60 5.11 4.23
C ILE A 76 8.08 6.26 5.12
N ASP A 77 8.53 7.37 4.53
CA ASP A 77 9.03 8.52 5.28
C ASP A 77 7.93 9.15 6.15
N ILE A 78 6.75 9.39 5.56
CA ILE A 78 5.59 9.90 6.31
C ILE A 78 5.19 8.93 7.43
N ALA A 79 5.15 7.62 7.15
CA ALA A 79 4.80 6.63 8.15
C ALA A 79 5.80 6.60 9.32
N LYS A 80 7.11 6.65 9.03
CA LYS A 80 8.14 6.70 10.07
C LYS A 80 8.04 7.93 10.96
N GLU A 81 7.65 9.08 10.40
CA GLU A 81 7.44 10.31 11.15
C GLU A 81 6.16 10.23 12.01
N GLU A 82 5.01 10.00 11.38
CA GLU A 82 3.68 10.15 11.98
C GLU A 82 3.25 8.96 12.86
N LEU A 83 3.83 7.79 12.62
CA LEU A 83 3.55 6.53 13.32
C LEU A 83 4.77 6.06 14.15
N SER A 84 5.68 6.98 14.48
CA SER A 84 6.90 6.73 15.27
C SER A 84 6.69 6.06 16.63
N ASN A 85 5.47 6.10 17.18
CA ASN A 85 5.11 5.42 18.44
C ASN A 85 4.81 3.92 18.28
N PHE A 86 4.77 3.40 17.05
CA PHE A 86 4.49 2.00 16.74
C PHE A 86 5.73 1.32 16.17
N SER A 87 5.82 0.00 16.33
CA SER A 87 6.81 -0.82 15.63
C SER A 87 6.39 -0.98 14.17
N LEU A 88 7.20 -0.43 13.25
CA LEU A 88 6.90 -0.43 11.82
C LEU A 88 7.67 -1.53 11.08
N LYS A 89 6.94 -2.34 10.29
CA LYS A 89 7.49 -3.30 9.33
C LYS A 89 6.95 -2.98 7.94
N PHE A 90 7.85 -2.96 6.97
CA PHE A 90 7.51 -2.73 5.57
C PHE A 90 7.83 -3.98 4.76
N VAL A 91 6.90 -4.38 3.89
CA VAL A 91 7.02 -5.54 3.02
C VAL A 91 6.64 -5.13 1.60
N LEU A 92 7.49 -5.44 0.63
CA LEU A 92 7.23 -5.20 -0.79
C LEU A 92 6.90 -6.54 -1.46
N HIS A 93 5.75 -6.63 -2.11
CA HIS A 93 5.44 -7.72 -3.02
C HIS A 93 5.76 -7.27 -4.44
N THR A 94 6.77 -7.88 -5.06
CA THR A 94 7.27 -7.52 -6.38
C THR A 94 7.50 -8.77 -7.22
N ASN A 95 7.47 -8.62 -8.54
CA ASN A 95 7.66 -9.70 -9.50
C ASN A 95 9.14 -10.01 -9.85
N GLY A 96 10.11 -9.28 -9.29
CA GLY A 96 11.54 -9.60 -9.45
C GLY A 96 12.47 -8.45 -9.16
#